data_AF-A0A6V8LRX9-F1
#
_entry.id   AF-A0A6V8LRX9-F1
#
_cell.length_a   1.000
_cell.length_b   1.000
_cell.length_c   1.000
_cell.angle_alpha   90.00
_cell.angle_beta   90.00
_cell.angle_gamma   90.00
#
_symmetry.space_group_name_H-M   'P 1'
#
loop_
_entity.id
_entity.type
_entity.pdbx_description
1 polymer ?
#
loop_
_entity_poly.entity_id
_entity_poly.type
_entity_poly.pdbx_seq_one_letter_code
_entity_poly.pdbx_strand_id
1 'polypeptide(L)'
;MNNIARTVALVILSTWVLILLAEAVLHVVSSAPEYVNYEFHPDLAGDLPPNVSVMDTLIKGLPYRVSTNAQGLRAQEPLLPRDEVGVRVLCLGDSFTFGVGVDDKATYPFLLQQFLRKAMPGKVVDVVNSGIPFFDIVDELDYWYQKGQALKPDVVVCQFYYNDLQTMNGRSFRRERRAQSAPYSRVKAVLKESRLFALAASLAYRLASIAPAASGGGASGADPWYEGRYCSDMSPEIMEIVRGGVLDAANNGALACRWDKYLANLLELKSAVEATGARFVLVMIPDEAQLAAPLAGPDVYFQSVLPGLGVDALDLLFVFREVHHRERLKLYNSPLDFHTNAQGNTLVAKLTAESVLRTLSVRDDAPPDRAKGFPGSWRVAFRFGAHGLEADQAPPGGERVEVQQSQTLHWQGMDTVDGPAVATTYADVPGELTVRVTGMEPSTYLGLTLHPIVYNEAVNGGIRIYVELDNGQVLQVLDRENSTPQGTRLLCDLFFPDKPFRAVTLRFVIGKSTGLAVDKAKGSTSSQQLTLRAG
;
A
#
# COMPACT_ATOMS: atom_id res chain seq x y z
N MET A 1 -45.32 36.06 45.67
CA MET A 1 -44.28 35.72 44.67
C MET A 1 -43.48 34.45 44.98
N ASN A 2 -43.46 33.91 46.22
CA ASN A 2 -42.64 32.73 46.58
C ASN A 2 -43.16 31.35 46.16
N ASN A 3 -44.48 31.13 46.07
CA ASN A 3 -45.01 29.80 45.77
C ASN A 3 -44.87 29.42 44.29
N ILE A 4 -45.08 30.38 43.38
CA ILE A 4 -44.92 30.16 41.94
C ILE A 4 -43.46 29.86 41.61
N ALA A 5 -42.51 30.63 42.15
CA ALA A 5 -41.09 30.40 41.95
C ALA A 5 -40.64 29.02 42.49
N ARG A 6 -41.16 28.59 43.65
CA ARG A 6 -40.90 27.25 44.20
C ARG A 6 -41.50 26.14 43.36
N THR A 7 -42.74 26.29 42.89
CA THR A 7 -43.37 25.31 42.00
C THR A 7 -42.62 25.19 40.68
N VAL A 8 -42.24 26.32 40.06
CA VAL A 8 -41.43 26.32 38.83
C VAL A 8 -40.07 25.65 39.07
N ALA A 9 -39.39 25.97 40.17
CA ALA A 9 -38.11 25.34 40.51
C ALA A 9 -38.25 23.82 40.75
N LEU A 10 -39.31 23.38 41.43
CA LEU A 10 -39.58 21.95 41.66
C LEU A 10 -39.92 21.20 40.37
N VAL A 11 -40.69 21.82 39.47
CA VAL A 11 -40.99 21.23 38.16
C VAL A 11 -39.70 21.10 37.35
N ILE A 12 -38.91 22.16 37.23
CA ILE A 12 -37.61 22.13 36.55
C ILE A 12 -36.72 21.03 37.13
N LEU A 13 -36.57 20.98 38.46
CA LEU A 13 -35.74 19.97 39.13
C LEU A 13 -36.26 18.55 38.88
N SER A 14 -37.56 18.31 39.00
CA SER A 14 -38.16 16.99 38.75
C SER A 14 -37.99 16.55 37.30
N THR A 15 -38.10 17.47 36.34
CA THR A 15 -37.87 17.21 34.92
C THR A 15 -36.42 16.86 34.66
N TRP A 16 -35.47 17.58 35.26
CA TRP A 16 -34.04 17.24 35.17
C TRP A 16 -33.74 15.86 35.79
N VAL A 17 -34.30 15.55 36.96
CA VAL A 17 -34.14 14.24 37.59
C VAL A 17 -34.69 13.12 36.71
N LEU A 18 -35.86 13.31 36.09
CA LEU A 18 -36.44 12.34 35.16
C LEU A 18 -35.60 12.16 33.89
N ILE A 19 -35.07 13.24 33.32
CA ILE A 19 -34.16 13.19 32.17
C ILE A 19 -32.90 12.40 32.52
N LEU A 20 -32.26 12.70 33.66
CA LEU A 20 -31.06 11.99 34.10
C LEU A 20 -31.33 10.51 34.40
N LEU A 21 -32.48 10.18 35.00
CA LEU A 21 -32.88 8.80 35.23
C LEU A 21 -33.14 8.04 33.93
N ALA A 22 -33.83 8.67 32.96
CA ALA A 22 -34.08 8.06 31.65
C ALA A 22 -32.78 7.85 30.86
N GLU A 23 -31.86 8.81 30.91
CA GLU A 23 -30.51 8.68 30.35
C GLU A 23 -29.76 7.50 31.00
N ALA A 24 -29.75 7.42 32.34
CA ALA A 24 -29.09 6.33 33.07
C ALA A 24 -29.71 4.95 32.76
N VAL A 25 -31.03 4.84 32.67
CA VAL A 25 -31.71 3.60 32.27
C VAL A 25 -31.36 3.22 30.84
N LEU A 26 -31.33 4.18 29.91
CA LEU A 26 -30.89 3.89 28.55
C LEU A 26 -29.43 3.45 28.53
N HIS A 27 -28.55 4.00 29.38
CA HIS A 27 -27.17 3.52 29.54
C HIS A 27 -27.09 2.05 29.98
N VAL A 28 -28.02 1.61 30.82
CA VAL A 28 -28.09 0.23 31.32
C VAL A 28 -28.75 -0.73 30.31
N VAL A 29 -29.77 -0.26 29.57
CA VAL A 29 -30.64 -1.11 28.74
C VAL A 29 -30.20 -1.18 27.28
N SER A 30 -29.49 -0.17 26.75
CA SER A 30 -29.03 -0.19 25.34
C SER A 30 -27.61 -0.71 25.19
N SER A 31 -27.52 -1.94 24.69
CA SER A 31 -26.34 -2.53 24.05
C SER A 31 -26.20 -2.02 22.61
N ALA A 32 -26.09 -0.71 22.43
CA ALA A 32 -25.78 -0.15 21.12
C ALA A 32 -24.29 -0.42 20.84
N PRO A 33 -23.92 -1.00 19.69
CA PRO A 33 -22.52 -1.14 19.33
C PRO A 33 -21.89 0.26 19.24
N GLU A 34 -20.82 0.48 20.00
CA GLU A 34 -20.05 1.73 20.02
C GLU A 34 -18.98 1.68 18.92
N TYR A 35 -19.39 1.80 17.66
CA TYR A 35 -18.43 2.02 16.58
C TYR A 35 -18.25 3.51 16.32
N VAL A 36 -17.06 3.90 15.88
CA VAL A 36 -16.82 5.30 15.51
C VAL A 36 -17.60 5.62 14.24
N ASN A 37 -18.59 6.51 14.35
CA ASN A 37 -19.27 7.06 13.18
C ASN A 37 -18.33 8.05 12.48
N TYR A 38 -18.08 7.87 11.18
CA TYR A 38 -17.27 8.79 10.36
C TYR A 38 -18.02 10.10 10.13
N GLU A 39 -17.78 11.07 11.02
CA GLU A 39 -18.32 12.42 10.94
C GLU A 39 -17.22 13.39 10.52
N PHE A 40 -17.41 13.98 9.34
CA PHE A 40 -16.44 14.89 8.74
C PHE A 40 -16.70 16.32 9.22
N HIS A 41 -15.65 16.99 9.68
CA HIS A 41 -15.69 18.39 10.09
C HIS A 41 -14.68 19.20 9.28
N PRO A 42 -15.10 20.18 8.46
CA PRO A 42 -14.18 20.92 7.58
C PRO A 42 -13.15 21.78 8.34
N ASP A 43 -13.44 22.10 9.61
CA ASP A 43 -12.65 22.95 10.50
C ASP A 43 -11.68 22.18 11.41
N LEU A 44 -11.68 20.85 11.35
CA LEU A 44 -10.77 20.00 12.12
C LEU A 44 -9.73 19.33 11.21
N ALA A 45 -8.56 19.02 11.76
CA ALA A 45 -7.50 18.36 11.01
C ALA A 45 -7.84 16.93 10.58
N GLY A 46 -8.61 16.19 11.38
CA GLY A 46 -9.00 14.81 11.09
C GLY A 46 -10.43 14.70 10.55
N ASP A 47 -10.79 13.49 10.14
CA ASP A 47 -12.08 13.12 9.54
C ASP A 47 -12.92 12.19 10.44
N LEU A 48 -12.63 12.21 11.75
CA LEU A 48 -13.38 11.50 12.78
C LEU A 48 -14.03 12.48 13.77
N PRO A 49 -15.09 12.08 14.48
CA PRO A 49 -15.64 12.84 15.58
C PRO A 49 -14.55 13.06 16.65
N PRO A 50 -14.39 14.28 17.20
CA PRO A 50 -13.33 14.58 18.16
C PRO A 50 -13.66 14.10 19.58
N ASN A 51 -12.62 13.76 20.35
CA ASN A 51 -12.69 13.34 21.77
C ASN A 51 -13.54 12.09 22.02
N VAL A 52 -13.56 11.16 21.09
CA VAL A 52 -14.26 9.88 21.23
C VAL A 52 -13.30 8.86 21.83
N SER A 53 -13.78 8.02 22.76
CA SER A 53 -13.06 6.82 23.22
C SER A 53 -14.06 5.70 23.40
N VAL A 54 -14.06 4.74 22.48
CA VAL A 54 -15.03 3.65 22.44
C VAL A 54 -14.35 2.28 22.39
N MET A 55 -15.11 1.25 22.75
CA MET A 55 -14.76 -0.13 22.45
C MET A 55 -15.45 -0.51 21.15
N ASP A 56 -14.72 -0.42 20.04
CA ASP A 56 -15.25 -0.72 18.72
C ASP A 56 -15.45 -2.23 18.56
N THR A 57 -16.63 -2.61 18.06
CA THR A 57 -17.04 -4.00 17.87
C THR A 57 -17.30 -4.33 16.40
N LEU A 58 -16.70 -3.58 15.46
CA LEU A 58 -16.82 -3.79 14.02
C LEU A 58 -16.48 -5.24 13.64
N ILE A 59 -15.44 -5.82 14.25
CA ILE A 59 -15.08 -7.23 14.06
C ILE A 59 -15.75 -8.04 15.17
N LYS A 60 -16.67 -8.92 14.77
CA LYS A 60 -17.38 -9.80 15.71
C LYS A 60 -16.38 -10.72 16.42
N GLY A 61 -16.34 -10.63 17.76
CA GLY A 61 -15.46 -11.45 18.59
C GLY A 61 -14.05 -10.88 18.79
N LEU A 62 -13.74 -9.71 18.22
CA LEU A 62 -12.49 -8.99 18.42
C LEU A 62 -12.77 -7.52 18.74
N PRO A 63 -13.26 -7.19 19.95
CA PRO A 63 -13.42 -5.80 20.36
C PRO A 63 -12.06 -5.13 20.55
N TYR A 64 -11.93 -3.88 20.11
CA TYR A 64 -10.69 -3.10 20.22
C TYR A 64 -10.96 -1.64 20.55
N ARG A 65 -10.05 -1.00 21.29
CA ARG A 65 -10.17 0.38 21.73
C ARG A 65 -9.79 1.35 20.61
N VAL A 66 -10.69 2.29 20.36
CA VAL A 66 -10.47 3.41 19.43
C VAL A 66 -10.64 4.72 20.16
N SER A 67 -9.61 5.55 20.12
CA SER A 67 -9.65 6.93 20.63
C SER A 67 -9.37 7.95 19.54
N THR A 68 -10.07 9.08 19.59
CA THR A 68 -9.83 10.25 18.75
C THR A 68 -9.51 11.47 19.59
N ASN A 69 -8.57 12.29 19.11
CA ASN A 69 -8.20 13.50 19.83
C ASN A 69 -9.15 14.66 19.51
N ALA A 70 -8.90 15.84 20.09
CA ALA A 70 -9.71 17.04 19.89
C ALA A 70 -9.76 17.54 18.44
N GLN A 71 -8.88 17.04 17.57
CA GLN A 71 -8.81 17.37 16.16
C GLN A 71 -9.45 16.28 15.26
N GLY A 72 -10.07 15.25 15.83
CA GLY A 72 -10.71 14.20 15.05
C GLY A 72 -9.71 13.26 14.35
N LEU A 73 -8.48 13.16 14.85
CA LEU A 73 -7.47 12.20 14.39
C LEU A 73 -7.48 10.97 15.31
N ARG A 74 -7.12 9.78 14.78
CA ARG A 74 -7.04 8.57 15.61
C ARG A 74 -5.80 8.61 16.50
N ALA A 75 -5.96 9.14 17.72
CA ALA A 75 -4.90 9.32 18.70
C ALA A 75 -5.48 9.56 20.10
N GLN A 76 -4.75 9.14 21.13
CA GLN A 76 -4.99 9.56 22.51
C GLN A 76 -4.30 10.90 22.84
N GLU A 77 -3.17 11.18 22.20
CA GLU A 77 -2.38 12.39 22.39
C GLU A 77 -2.97 13.56 21.56
N PRO A 78 -2.91 14.81 22.07
CA PRO A 78 -3.28 15.97 21.28
C PRO A 78 -2.32 16.15 20.09
N LEU A 79 -2.84 16.66 18.98
CA LEU A 79 -2.00 17.13 17.88
C LEU A 79 -1.13 18.29 18.37
N LEU A 80 0.18 18.14 18.31
CA LEU A 80 1.12 19.16 18.80
C LEU A 80 1.11 20.41 17.91
N PRO A 81 1.35 21.61 18.44
CA PRO A 81 1.65 22.79 17.64
C PRO A 81 2.88 22.55 16.76
N ARG A 82 2.86 23.01 15.49
CA ARG A 82 3.95 22.71 14.53
C ARG A 82 5.30 23.25 14.99
N ASP A 83 5.32 24.38 15.68
CA ASP A 83 6.49 25.06 16.25
C ASP A 83 7.15 24.29 17.41
N GLU A 84 6.44 23.35 18.03
CA GLU A 84 6.97 22.46 19.07
C GLU A 84 7.55 21.15 18.51
N VAL A 85 7.35 20.87 17.22
CA VAL A 85 7.67 19.58 16.60
C VAL A 85 8.96 19.66 15.78
N GLY A 86 9.91 18.77 16.08
CA GLY A 86 11.14 18.62 15.30
C GLY A 86 10.94 17.83 14.00
N VAL A 87 10.13 16.77 14.05
CA VAL A 87 9.76 15.95 12.88
C VAL A 87 8.29 15.57 12.96
N ARG A 88 7.51 15.92 11.94
CA ARG A 88 6.13 15.46 11.76
C ARG A 88 6.01 14.47 10.61
N VAL A 89 5.45 13.30 10.89
CA VAL A 89 5.07 12.30 9.87
C VAL A 89 3.56 12.25 9.76
N LEU A 90 3.01 12.38 8.55
CA LEU A 90 1.59 12.19 8.27
C LEU A 90 1.37 10.82 7.64
N CYS A 91 0.54 9.98 8.25
CA CYS A 91 0.14 8.68 7.71
C CYS A 91 -1.24 8.80 7.03
N LEU A 92 -1.25 8.74 5.70
CA LEU A 92 -2.42 8.62 4.84
C LEU A 92 -2.67 7.13 4.55
N GLY A 93 -3.94 6.73 4.54
CA GLY A 93 -4.31 5.35 4.26
C GLY A 93 -5.73 5.02 4.66
N ASP A 94 -6.03 3.73 4.59
CA ASP A 94 -7.35 3.17 4.80
C ASP A 94 -7.52 2.56 6.20
N SER A 95 -8.24 1.45 6.31
CA SER A 95 -8.43 0.68 7.54
C SER A 95 -7.13 0.10 8.13
N PHE A 96 -6.09 -0.14 7.33
CA PHE A 96 -4.79 -0.56 7.85
C PHE A 96 -4.08 0.58 8.57
N THR A 97 -4.13 1.79 8.02
CA THR A 97 -3.60 2.99 8.68
C THR A 97 -4.40 3.40 9.90
N PHE A 98 -5.73 3.29 9.82
CA PHE A 98 -6.59 3.43 10.98
C PHE A 98 -6.22 2.42 12.07
N GLY A 99 -5.90 1.18 11.70
CA GLY A 99 -5.63 0.08 12.62
C GLY A 99 -6.91 -0.60 13.09
N VAL A 100 -7.74 -1.03 12.14
CA VAL A 100 -8.91 -1.88 12.42
C VAL A 100 -8.46 -3.18 13.10
N GLY A 101 -9.15 -3.57 14.18
CA GLY A 101 -8.88 -4.80 14.92
C GLY A 101 -7.75 -4.72 15.95
N VAL A 102 -7.18 -3.55 16.18
CA VAL A 102 -6.14 -3.34 17.21
C VAL A 102 -6.40 -2.09 18.06
N ASP A 103 -6.01 -2.15 19.33
CA ASP A 103 -6.07 -1.00 20.25
C ASP A 103 -5.17 0.15 19.77
N ASP A 104 -5.45 1.38 20.21
CA ASP A 104 -4.69 2.60 19.85
C ASP A 104 -3.15 2.42 19.85
N LYS A 105 -2.63 1.74 20.88
CA LYS A 105 -1.17 1.53 21.08
C LYS A 105 -0.56 0.44 20.20
N ALA A 106 -1.40 -0.31 19.48
CA ALA A 106 -1.01 -1.37 18.58
C ALA A 106 -1.19 -0.98 17.10
N THR A 107 -1.69 0.23 16.81
CA THR A 107 -1.72 0.77 15.44
C THR A 107 -0.31 1.04 14.93
N TYR A 108 -0.04 0.77 13.64
CA TYR A 108 1.29 1.02 13.09
C TYR A 108 1.73 2.50 13.19
N PRO A 109 0.86 3.52 13.04
CA PRO A 109 1.29 4.92 13.22
C PRO A 109 1.72 5.24 14.65
N PHE A 110 1.03 4.70 15.67
CA PHE A 110 1.47 4.86 17.05
C PHE A 110 2.84 4.21 17.28
N LEU A 111 3.03 2.98 16.79
CA LEU A 111 4.28 2.25 16.93
C LEU A 111 5.42 2.91 16.13
N LEU A 112 5.12 3.47 14.97
CA LEU A 112 6.05 4.25 14.13
C LEU A 112 6.59 5.44 14.93
N GLN A 113 5.72 6.16 15.66
CA GLN A 113 6.15 7.22 16.57
C GLN A 113 7.16 6.72 17.60
N GLN A 114 6.92 5.55 18.20
CA GLN A 114 7.83 4.98 19.20
C GLN A 114 9.19 4.62 18.60
N PHE A 115 9.21 3.99 17.42
CA PHE A 115 10.45 3.66 16.72
C PHE A 115 11.25 4.92 16.33
N LEU A 116 10.58 5.95 15.82
CA LEU A 116 11.23 7.21 15.43
C LEU A 116 11.74 7.99 16.64
N ARG A 117 10.98 8.06 17.74
CA ARG A 117 11.43 8.69 19.01
C ARG A 117 12.66 7.99 19.56
N LYS A 118 12.72 6.66 19.49
CA LYS A 118 13.89 5.88 19.89
C LYS A 118 15.11 6.14 19.01
N ALA A 119 14.90 6.29 17.69
CA ALA A 119 15.98 6.51 16.73
C ALA A 119 16.49 7.97 16.69
N MET A 120 15.68 8.94 17.14
CA MET A 120 16.02 10.37 17.14
C MET A 120 15.96 10.96 18.56
N PRO A 121 16.86 10.53 19.47
CA PRO A 121 16.89 11.07 20.83
C PRO A 121 17.09 12.59 20.79
N GLY A 122 16.26 13.32 21.53
CA GLY A 122 16.31 14.78 21.60
C GLY A 122 15.47 15.52 20.55
N LYS A 123 14.84 14.83 19.59
CA LYS A 123 13.83 15.44 18.70
C LYS A 123 12.42 15.16 19.20
N VAL A 124 11.56 16.17 19.17
CA VAL A 124 10.11 15.98 19.33
C VAL A 124 9.58 15.40 18.02
N VAL A 125 9.14 14.15 18.06
CA VAL A 125 8.55 13.44 16.92
C VAL A 125 7.04 13.30 17.15
N ASP A 126 6.29 13.71 16.13
CA ASP A 126 4.83 13.66 16.07
C ASP A 126 4.40 12.85 14.84
N VAL A 127 3.66 11.76 15.04
CA VAL A 127 3.12 10.95 13.94
C VAL A 127 1.61 11.07 13.95
N VAL A 128 1.07 11.60 12.85
CA VAL A 128 -0.36 11.86 12.68
C VAL A 128 -1.00 10.68 11.96
N ASN A 129 -1.90 9.98 12.66
CA ASN A 129 -2.76 8.97 12.05
C ASN A 129 -4.03 9.62 11.48
N SER A 130 -4.07 9.76 10.16
CA SER A 130 -5.25 10.22 9.40
C SER A 130 -5.94 9.10 8.62
N GLY A 131 -5.65 7.84 8.96
CA GLY A 131 -6.28 6.70 8.29
C GLY A 131 -7.77 6.66 8.55
N ILE A 132 -8.55 6.35 7.52
CA ILE A 132 -10.01 6.20 7.59
C ILE A 132 -10.41 4.96 6.82
N PRO A 133 -11.12 3.98 7.42
CA PRO A 133 -11.63 2.85 6.68
C PRO A 133 -12.42 3.26 5.44
N PHE A 134 -12.26 2.49 4.36
CA PHE A 134 -12.82 2.74 3.04
C PHE A 134 -12.19 3.89 2.23
N PHE A 135 -11.18 4.59 2.75
CA PHE A 135 -10.42 5.49 1.91
C PHE A 135 -9.65 4.71 0.84
N ASP A 136 -9.57 5.31 -0.33
CA ASP A 136 -8.67 4.94 -1.40
C ASP A 136 -7.74 6.11 -1.74
N ILE A 137 -6.83 5.92 -2.69
CA ILE A 137 -5.89 6.95 -3.14
C ILE A 137 -6.56 8.29 -3.54
N VAL A 138 -7.82 8.28 -3.98
CA VAL A 138 -8.55 9.50 -4.31
C VAL A 138 -8.97 10.22 -3.05
N ASP A 139 -9.49 9.49 -2.06
CA ASP A 139 -9.85 10.03 -0.75
C ASP A 139 -8.63 10.62 -0.02
N GLU A 140 -7.48 9.95 -0.12
CA GLU A 140 -6.20 10.41 0.44
C GLU A 140 -5.69 11.70 -0.22
N LEU A 141 -5.73 11.78 -1.56
CA LEU A 141 -5.38 12.98 -2.31
C LEU A 141 -6.30 14.16 -1.95
N ASP A 142 -7.60 13.89 -1.83
CA ASP A 142 -8.58 14.87 -1.39
C ASP A 142 -8.34 15.36 0.04
N TYR A 143 -7.96 14.45 0.95
CA TYR A 143 -7.59 14.80 2.32
C TYR A 143 -6.34 15.67 2.34
N TRP A 144 -5.32 15.34 1.53
CA TRP A 144 -4.09 16.11 1.43
C TRP A 144 -4.37 17.59 1.09
N TYR A 145 -5.10 17.85 0.01
CA TYR A 145 -5.42 19.21 -0.43
C TYR A 145 -6.29 19.99 0.55
N GLN A 146 -7.17 19.32 1.29
CA GLN A 146 -8.11 19.99 2.17
C GLN A 146 -7.57 20.21 3.58
N LYS A 147 -6.77 19.27 4.09
CA LYS A 147 -6.39 19.19 5.51
C LYS A 147 -4.92 18.84 5.71
N GLY A 148 -4.43 17.80 5.02
CA GLY A 148 -3.09 17.26 5.24
C GLY A 148 -1.97 18.28 5.08
N GLN A 149 -2.05 19.14 4.05
CA GLN A 149 -1.03 20.17 3.81
C GLN A 149 -0.90 21.18 4.96
N ALA A 150 -2.01 21.54 5.62
CA ALA A 150 -2.01 22.51 6.72
C ALA A 150 -1.26 22.00 7.96
N LEU A 151 -1.07 20.69 8.09
CA LEU A 151 -0.30 20.07 9.16
C LEU A 151 1.21 20.28 9.02
N LYS A 152 1.68 20.70 7.83
CA LYS A 152 3.10 20.93 7.51
C LYS A 152 3.99 19.72 7.87
N PRO A 153 3.69 18.51 7.37
CA PRO A 153 4.51 17.33 7.64
C PRO A 153 5.89 17.45 6.99
N ASP A 154 6.88 16.79 7.57
CA ASP A 154 8.22 16.64 6.98
C ASP A 154 8.29 15.38 6.09
N VAL A 155 7.47 14.38 6.41
CA VAL A 155 7.31 13.14 5.65
C VAL A 155 5.83 12.76 5.59
N VAL A 156 5.35 12.37 4.41
CA VAL A 156 4.06 11.74 4.20
C VAL A 156 4.28 10.27 3.88
N VAL A 157 3.69 9.41 4.68
CA VAL A 157 3.58 7.98 4.45
C VAL A 157 2.20 7.73 3.87
N CYS A 158 2.13 7.26 2.63
CA CYS A 158 0.90 6.83 1.97
C CYS A 158 0.90 5.30 1.98
N GLN A 159 -0.15 4.69 2.51
CA GLN A 159 -0.27 3.25 2.59
C GLN A 159 -1.18 2.74 1.46
N PHE A 160 -0.72 1.72 0.74
CA PHE A 160 -1.48 1.02 -0.29
C PHE A 160 -1.97 -0.34 0.24
N TYR A 161 -3.19 -0.72 -0.14
CA TYR A 161 -3.68 -2.09 -0.06
C TYR A 161 -4.44 -2.45 -1.36
N TYR A 162 -4.59 -3.74 -1.68
CA TYR A 162 -5.13 -4.12 -3.00
C TYR A 162 -6.61 -3.71 -3.20
N ASN A 163 -7.34 -3.40 -2.11
CA ASN A 163 -8.71 -2.88 -2.14
C ASN A 163 -8.81 -1.49 -2.79
N ASP A 164 -7.74 -0.68 -2.80
CA ASP A 164 -7.68 0.57 -3.56
C ASP A 164 -8.09 0.34 -5.02
N LEU A 165 -7.64 -0.77 -5.63
CA LEU A 165 -8.02 -1.11 -7.01
C LEU A 165 -9.49 -1.53 -7.12
N GLN A 166 -10.03 -2.13 -6.06
CA GLN A 166 -11.43 -2.56 -6.03
C GLN A 166 -12.39 -1.38 -6.02
N THR A 167 -11.99 -0.25 -5.41
CA THR A 167 -12.82 0.95 -5.29
C THR A 167 -12.62 1.96 -6.41
N MET A 168 -11.66 1.76 -7.33
CA MET A 168 -11.41 2.68 -8.45
C MET A 168 -12.60 2.89 -9.40
N ASN A 169 -13.59 1.99 -9.42
CA ASN A 169 -14.84 2.18 -10.14
C ASN A 169 -15.98 2.71 -9.25
N GLY A 170 -15.74 2.92 -7.97
CA GLY A 170 -16.72 3.35 -6.99
C GLY A 170 -16.77 4.86 -6.78
N ARG A 171 -17.62 5.25 -5.84
CA ARG A 171 -17.70 6.63 -5.37
C ARG A 171 -16.76 6.84 -4.16
N SER A 172 -15.80 7.78 -4.25
CA SER A 172 -15.05 8.37 -3.11
C SER A 172 -15.94 8.50 -1.90
N PHE A 173 -15.59 7.72 -0.89
CA PHE A 173 -16.29 7.68 0.37
C PHE A 173 -16.25 9.06 1.04
N ARG A 174 -15.08 9.71 0.98
CA ARG A 174 -14.86 11.01 1.60
C ARG A 174 -15.71 12.11 0.97
N ARG A 175 -15.77 12.21 -0.36
CA ARG A 175 -16.56 13.26 -1.06
C ARG A 175 -18.05 13.14 -0.77
N GLU A 176 -18.58 11.92 -0.77
CA GLU A 176 -20.00 11.68 -0.50
C GLU A 176 -20.39 12.08 0.92
N ARG A 177 -19.60 11.64 1.90
CA ARG A 177 -19.86 11.96 3.30
C ARG A 177 -19.61 13.43 3.60
N ARG A 178 -18.64 14.07 2.93
CA ARG A 178 -18.40 15.51 3.04
C ARG A 178 -19.59 16.34 2.58
N ALA A 179 -20.34 15.92 1.55
CA ALA A 179 -21.54 16.65 1.13
C ALA A 179 -22.57 16.81 2.26
N GLN A 180 -22.50 15.97 3.29
CA GLN A 180 -23.38 15.96 4.46
C GLN A 180 -22.69 16.56 5.72
N SER A 181 -21.47 17.10 5.59
CA SER A 181 -20.67 17.62 6.71
C SER A 181 -21.10 19.00 7.19
N ALA A 182 -20.84 19.29 8.47
CA ALA A 182 -21.05 20.60 9.09
C ALA A 182 -19.88 20.95 10.02
N PRO A 183 -19.60 22.25 10.25
CA PRO A 183 -18.59 22.67 11.23
C PRO A 183 -18.83 22.05 12.61
N TYR A 184 -17.75 21.73 13.31
CA TYR A 184 -17.86 21.12 14.63
C TYR A 184 -18.58 22.03 15.64
N SER A 185 -19.43 21.43 16.48
CA SER A 185 -20.15 22.13 17.53
C SER A 185 -20.14 21.32 18.82
N ARG A 186 -19.48 21.87 19.86
CA ARG A 186 -19.42 21.24 21.20
C ARG A 186 -20.80 20.95 21.78
N VAL A 187 -21.77 21.87 21.57
CA VAL A 187 -23.15 21.69 22.04
C VAL A 187 -23.81 20.50 21.32
N LYS A 188 -23.67 20.39 19.99
CA LYS A 188 -24.20 19.25 19.24
C LYS A 188 -23.51 17.94 19.62
N ALA A 189 -22.21 17.96 19.86
CA ALA A 189 -21.44 16.78 20.26
C ALA A 189 -21.93 16.24 21.63
N VAL A 190 -22.05 17.12 22.63
CA VAL A 190 -22.60 16.75 23.96
C VAL A 190 -24.03 16.24 23.85
N LEU A 191 -24.86 16.85 23.00
CA LEU A 191 -26.21 16.35 22.76
C LEU A 191 -26.22 14.97 22.09
N LYS A 192 -25.30 14.69 21.16
CA LYS A 192 -25.19 13.38 20.51
C LYS A 192 -24.73 12.25 21.44
N GLU A 193 -23.97 12.57 22.49
CA GLU A 193 -23.60 11.60 23.53
C GLU A 193 -24.79 11.18 24.40
N SER A 194 -25.89 11.94 24.39
CA SER A 194 -27.12 11.56 25.08
C SER A 194 -27.86 10.45 24.33
N ARG A 195 -28.11 9.33 25.00
CA ARG A 195 -28.96 8.23 24.52
C ARG A 195 -30.41 8.66 24.37
N LEU A 196 -30.89 9.62 25.16
CA LEU A 196 -32.20 10.26 24.94
C LEU A 196 -32.25 11.00 23.61
N PHE A 197 -31.21 11.76 23.27
CA PHE A 197 -31.12 12.45 21.99
C PHE A 197 -31.01 11.46 20.83
N ALA A 198 -30.19 10.41 20.96
CA ALA A 198 -30.08 9.35 19.95
C ALA A 198 -31.41 8.62 19.73
N LEU A 199 -32.14 8.31 20.81
CA LEU A 199 -33.47 7.72 20.74
C LEU A 199 -34.46 8.66 20.06
N ALA A 200 -34.49 9.94 20.45
CA ALA A 200 -35.35 10.95 19.85
C ALA A 200 -35.06 11.14 18.36
N ALA A 201 -33.78 11.20 17.96
CA ALA A 201 -33.35 11.28 16.57
C ALA A 201 -33.78 10.02 15.78
N SER A 202 -33.65 8.83 16.36
CA SER A 202 -34.08 7.58 15.72
C SER A 202 -35.60 7.48 15.53
N LEU A 203 -36.38 7.98 16.50
CA LEU A 203 -37.84 8.07 16.41
C LEU A 203 -38.26 9.11 15.38
N ALA A 204 -37.63 10.28 15.38
CA ALA A 204 -37.86 11.32 14.40
C ALA A 204 -37.54 10.84 12.98
N TYR A 205 -36.43 10.12 12.79
CA TYR A 205 -36.07 9.50 11.52
C TYR A 205 -37.11 8.47 11.07
N ARG A 206 -37.54 7.57 11.98
CA ARG A 206 -38.59 6.57 11.69
C ARG A 206 -39.93 7.22 11.32
N LEU A 207 -40.33 8.28 12.03
CA LEU A 207 -41.54 9.04 11.72
C LEU A 207 -41.43 9.80 10.39
N ALA A 208 -40.26 10.38 10.08
CA ALA A 208 -39.99 11.01 8.80
C ALA A 208 -40.00 10.00 7.64
N SER A 209 -39.55 8.76 7.87
CA SER A 209 -39.60 7.68 6.87
C SER A 209 -41.01 7.10 6.64
N ILE A 210 -42.00 7.46 7.46
CA ILE A 210 -43.43 7.12 7.29
C ILE A 210 -44.17 8.23 6.51
N ALA A 211 -43.55 9.41 6.31
CA ALA A 211 -44.08 10.41 5.39
C ALA A 211 -43.84 9.95 3.94
N PRO A 212 -44.81 10.10 3.01
CA PRO A 212 -44.60 9.73 1.63
C PRO A 212 -43.46 10.59 1.07
N ALA A 213 -42.37 9.94 0.66
CA ALA A 213 -41.29 10.62 -0.04
C ALA A 213 -41.89 11.25 -1.31
N ALA A 214 -41.85 12.59 -1.39
CA ALA A 214 -41.99 13.26 -2.66
C ALA A 214 -40.93 12.67 -3.59
N SER A 215 -41.41 12.04 -4.66
CA SER A 215 -40.62 11.39 -5.70
C SER A 215 -39.52 12.33 -6.21
N GLY A 216 -38.29 12.10 -5.78
CA GLY A 216 -37.10 12.74 -6.33
C GLY A 216 -36.15 11.67 -6.86
N GLY A 217 -36.16 11.49 -8.18
CA GLY A 217 -35.05 10.95 -8.98
C GLY A 217 -34.75 9.46 -8.81
N GLY A 218 -35.07 8.65 -9.82
CA GLY A 218 -34.79 7.22 -9.86
C GLY A 218 -33.32 6.89 -9.68
N ALA A 219 -33.03 5.99 -8.74
CA ALA A 219 -31.79 5.24 -8.70
C ALA A 219 -31.96 4.00 -9.59
N SER A 220 -31.28 4.00 -10.73
CA SER A 220 -30.97 2.77 -11.47
C SER A 220 -30.19 1.83 -10.55
N GLY A 221 -30.52 0.53 -10.58
CA GLY A 221 -30.02 -0.51 -9.67
C GLY A 221 -28.54 -0.90 -9.83
N ALA A 222 -27.61 0.05 -9.73
CA ALA A 222 -26.20 -0.22 -9.52
C ALA A 222 -25.83 0.02 -8.04
N ASP A 223 -24.98 -0.84 -7.49
CA ASP A 223 -24.41 -0.68 -6.16
C ASP A 223 -23.55 0.59 -6.12
N PRO A 224 -23.76 1.51 -5.15
CA PRO A 224 -22.99 2.77 -5.01
C PRO A 224 -21.47 2.59 -5.04
N TRP A 225 -20.98 1.43 -4.62
CA TRP A 225 -19.56 1.09 -4.57
C TRP A 225 -18.94 0.81 -5.94
N TYR A 226 -19.73 0.70 -7.01
CA TYR A 226 -19.28 0.26 -8.33
C TYR A 226 -19.73 1.17 -9.49
N GLU A 227 -20.21 2.39 -9.18
CA GLU A 227 -20.61 3.36 -10.21
C GLU A 227 -19.43 4.12 -10.84
N GLY A 228 -18.85 3.52 -11.88
CA GLY A 228 -18.13 4.07 -13.05
C GLY A 228 -17.33 5.38 -12.94
N ARG A 229 -16.74 5.72 -11.81
CA ARG A 229 -16.13 7.05 -11.62
C ARG A 229 -14.84 7.28 -12.41
N TYR A 230 -13.96 6.28 -12.46
CA TYR A 230 -12.66 6.40 -13.14
C TYR A 230 -12.45 5.34 -14.21
N CYS A 231 -13.00 4.14 -14.00
CA CYS A 231 -12.99 3.06 -14.97
C CYS A 231 -14.43 2.66 -15.32
N SER A 232 -14.74 2.68 -16.61
CA SER A 232 -16.05 2.29 -17.14
C SER A 232 -16.14 0.79 -17.46
N ASP A 233 -15.07 0.01 -17.23
CA ASP A 233 -15.00 -1.42 -17.52
C ASP A 233 -15.68 -2.25 -16.41
N MET A 234 -16.99 -2.38 -16.55
CA MET A 234 -17.83 -3.14 -15.62
C MET A 234 -18.21 -4.52 -16.17
N SER A 235 -17.37 -5.12 -17.02
CA SER A 235 -17.66 -6.44 -17.58
C SER A 235 -17.71 -7.50 -16.47
N PRO A 236 -18.54 -8.55 -16.59
CA PRO A 236 -18.60 -9.62 -15.59
C PRO A 236 -17.24 -10.22 -15.26
N GLU A 237 -16.38 -10.37 -16.27
CA GLU A 237 -15.01 -10.91 -16.13
C GLU A 237 -14.13 -9.98 -15.29
N ILE A 238 -14.14 -8.67 -15.58
CA ILE A 238 -13.40 -7.69 -14.79
C ILE A 238 -13.90 -7.65 -13.35
N MET A 239 -15.22 -7.73 -13.15
CA MET A 239 -15.79 -7.71 -11.80
C MET A 239 -15.49 -8.97 -10.99
N GLU A 240 -15.28 -10.12 -11.65
CA GLU A 240 -14.78 -11.32 -11.00
C GLU A 240 -13.32 -11.15 -10.55
N ILE A 241 -12.47 -10.62 -11.43
CA ILE A 241 -11.09 -10.27 -11.08
C ILE A 241 -11.06 -9.29 -9.92
N VAL A 242 -11.87 -8.23 -9.94
CA VAL A 242 -11.93 -7.24 -8.86
C VAL A 242 -12.33 -7.89 -7.53
N ARG A 243 -13.26 -8.86 -7.52
CA ARG A 243 -13.72 -9.49 -6.27
C ARG A 243 -12.71 -10.43 -5.61
N GLY A 244 -11.79 -11.02 -6.37
CA GLY A 244 -10.84 -11.99 -5.79
C GLY A 244 -9.61 -12.34 -6.62
N GLY A 245 -9.50 -11.84 -7.85
CA GLY A 245 -8.37 -12.05 -8.74
C GLY A 245 -7.32 -10.94 -8.73
N VAL A 246 -7.49 -9.87 -7.95
CA VAL A 246 -6.56 -8.71 -7.93
C VAL A 246 -5.15 -9.10 -7.54
N LEU A 247 -4.99 -10.08 -6.65
CA LEU A 247 -3.68 -10.54 -6.17
C LEU A 247 -2.95 -11.45 -7.18
N ASP A 248 -3.59 -11.86 -8.27
CA ASP A 248 -2.97 -12.65 -9.33
C ASP A 248 -2.34 -11.73 -10.39
N ALA A 249 -1.02 -11.84 -10.55
CA ALA A 249 -0.26 -11.03 -11.51
C ALA A 249 -0.71 -11.22 -12.96
N ALA A 250 -1.31 -12.37 -13.31
CA ALA A 250 -1.86 -12.60 -14.64
C ALA A 250 -2.99 -11.63 -14.99
N ASN A 251 -3.69 -11.10 -13.98
CA ASN A 251 -4.82 -10.19 -14.16
C ASN A 251 -4.40 -8.72 -14.30
N ASN A 252 -3.13 -8.36 -14.09
CA ASN A 252 -2.68 -6.97 -14.15
C ASN A 252 -2.97 -6.30 -15.51
N GLY A 253 -2.88 -7.05 -16.61
CA GLY A 253 -3.23 -6.54 -17.93
C GLY A 253 -4.71 -6.20 -18.07
N ALA A 254 -5.59 -7.02 -17.50
CA ALA A 254 -7.03 -6.76 -17.47
C ALA A 254 -7.39 -5.56 -16.57
N LEU A 255 -6.60 -5.32 -15.52
CA LEU A 255 -6.79 -4.21 -14.57
C LEU A 255 -6.11 -2.89 -15.01
N ALA A 256 -5.62 -2.79 -16.24
CA ALA A 256 -4.84 -1.64 -16.72
C ALA A 256 -5.50 -0.28 -16.45
N CYS A 257 -6.82 -0.14 -16.67
CA CYS A 257 -7.51 1.12 -16.36
C CYS A 257 -7.39 1.52 -14.88
N ARG A 258 -7.58 0.57 -13.96
CA ARG A 258 -7.54 0.83 -12.51
C ARG A 258 -6.14 1.22 -12.09
N TRP A 259 -5.15 0.51 -12.63
CA TRP A 259 -3.75 0.81 -12.43
C TRP A 259 -3.37 2.20 -12.93
N ASP A 260 -3.76 2.57 -14.15
CA ASP A 260 -3.49 3.89 -14.72
C ASP A 260 -4.07 5.01 -13.86
N LYS A 261 -5.29 4.81 -13.36
CA LYS A 261 -5.98 5.78 -12.50
C LYS A 261 -5.37 5.84 -11.11
N TYR A 262 -5.01 4.71 -10.51
CA TYR A 262 -4.31 4.67 -9.25
C TYR A 262 -2.98 5.42 -9.36
N LEU A 263 -2.15 5.09 -10.36
CA LEU A 263 -0.86 5.73 -10.59
C LEU A 263 -0.99 7.23 -10.83
N ALA A 264 -1.99 7.68 -11.59
CA ALA A 264 -2.22 9.11 -11.81
C ALA A 264 -2.45 9.86 -10.49
N ASN A 265 -3.32 9.34 -9.61
CA ASN A 265 -3.58 9.97 -8.30
C ASN A 265 -2.38 9.86 -7.35
N LEU A 266 -1.67 8.73 -7.35
CA LEU A 266 -0.44 8.54 -6.56
C LEU A 266 0.63 9.55 -6.95
N LEU A 267 0.87 9.74 -8.25
CA LEU A 267 1.88 10.68 -8.75
C LEU A 267 1.48 12.13 -8.51
N GLU A 268 0.19 12.44 -8.59
CA GLU A 268 -0.34 13.75 -8.20
C GLU A 268 -0.11 14.01 -6.71
N LEU A 269 -0.49 13.06 -5.84
CA LEU A 269 -0.28 13.15 -4.40
C LEU A 269 1.19 13.36 -4.08
N LYS A 270 2.07 12.51 -4.63
CA LYS A 270 3.52 12.63 -4.47
C LYS A 270 4.01 14.01 -4.87
N SER A 271 3.63 14.49 -6.06
CA SER A 271 4.07 15.80 -6.57
C SER A 271 3.58 16.94 -5.68
N ALA A 272 2.33 16.88 -5.21
CA ALA A 272 1.75 17.88 -4.32
C ALA A 272 2.41 17.89 -2.94
N VAL A 273 2.80 16.71 -2.42
CA VAL A 273 3.59 16.58 -1.18
C VAL A 273 4.97 17.20 -1.36
N GLU A 274 5.70 16.81 -2.40
CA GLU A 274 7.06 17.29 -2.66
C GLU A 274 7.11 18.79 -2.94
N ALA A 275 6.06 19.37 -3.53
CA ALA A 275 5.94 20.81 -3.73
C ALA A 275 5.93 21.61 -2.41
N THR A 276 5.60 20.99 -1.28
CA THR A 276 5.70 21.62 0.05
C THR A 276 7.10 21.51 0.68
N GLY A 277 8.01 20.78 0.04
CA GLY A 277 9.33 20.43 0.58
C GLY A 277 9.31 19.21 1.50
N ALA A 278 8.14 18.61 1.74
CA ALA A 278 7.97 17.34 2.44
C ALA A 278 8.45 16.16 1.57
N ARG A 279 8.73 15.02 2.21
CA ARG A 279 9.11 13.77 1.54
C ARG A 279 7.91 12.85 1.40
N PHE A 280 7.93 11.98 0.40
CA PHE A 280 6.87 11.01 0.15
C PHE A 280 7.43 9.59 0.23
N VAL A 281 6.73 8.72 0.96
CA VAL A 281 7.04 7.29 1.07
C VAL A 281 5.75 6.51 0.83
N LEU A 282 5.77 5.59 -0.14
CA LEU A 282 4.69 4.62 -0.33
C LEU A 282 4.99 3.37 0.51
N VAL A 283 4.01 2.85 1.24
CA VAL A 283 4.11 1.60 2.01
C VAL A 283 3.05 0.63 1.51
N MET A 284 3.48 -0.55 1.05
CA MET A 284 2.57 -1.58 0.56
C MET A 284 2.45 -2.67 1.62
N ILE A 285 1.25 -2.84 2.19
CA ILE A 285 0.97 -3.90 3.14
C ILE A 285 0.40 -5.09 2.34
N PRO A 286 0.97 -6.31 2.44
CA PRO A 286 0.44 -7.47 1.74
C PRO A 286 -0.87 -7.97 2.37
N ASP A 287 -1.67 -8.69 1.58
CA ASP A 287 -2.79 -9.48 2.08
C ASP A 287 -2.31 -10.83 2.66
N GLU A 288 -3.05 -11.38 3.63
CA GLU A 288 -2.72 -12.66 4.26
C GLU A 288 -2.58 -13.80 3.23
N ALA A 289 -3.42 -13.83 2.20
CA ALA A 289 -3.38 -14.85 1.15
C ALA A 289 -2.05 -14.83 0.38
N GLN A 290 -1.41 -13.67 0.26
CA GLN A 290 -0.11 -13.55 -0.39
C GLN A 290 1.02 -14.23 0.40
N LEU A 291 0.82 -14.47 1.71
CA LEU A 291 1.83 -15.12 2.53
C LEU A 291 1.95 -16.61 2.23
N ALA A 292 0.85 -17.28 1.91
CA ALA A 292 0.80 -18.72 1.70
C ALA A 292 0.81 -19.13 0.21
N ALA A 293 0.58 -18.18 -0.70
CA ALA A 293 0.43 -18.46 -2.13
C ALA A 293 1.32 -17.53 -2.97
N PRO A 294 1.67 -17.90 -4.22
CA PRO A 294 2.40 -17.06 -5.15
C PRO A 294 1.50 -15.95 -5.75
N LEU A 295 0.76 -15.26 -4.87
CA LEU A 295 -0.08 -14.12 -5.20
C LEU A 295 0.74 -12.85 -4.91
N ALA A 296 1.06 -12.11 -5.96
CA ALA A 296 1.93 -10.94 -5.91
C ALA A 296 1.54 -9.87 -6.95
N GLY A 297 0.28 -9.87 -7.40
CA GLY A 297 -0.19 -9.00 -8.49
C GLY A 297 0.19 -7.52 -8.30
N PRO A 298 -0.17 -6.90 -7.16
CA PRO A 298 0.22 -5.53 -6.87
C PRO A 298 1.72 -5.28 -6.79
N ASP A 299 2.44 -6.20 -6.14
CA ASP A 299 3.90 -6.15 -5.96
C ASP A 299 4.62 -6.21 -7.31
N VAL A 300 4.22 -7.16 -8.16
CA VAL A 300 4.68 -7.33 -9.54
C VAL A 300 4.46 -6.06 -10.35
N TYR A 301 3.26 -5.49 -10.25
CA TYR A 301 2.92 -4.28 -10.99
C TYR A 301 3.79 -3.12 -10.55
N PHE A 302 3.81 -2.80 -9.26
CA PHE A 302 4.55 -1.65 -8.73
C PHE A 302 6.07 -1.76 -8.91
N GLN A 303 6.65 -2.95 -8.72
CA GLN A 303 8.08 -3.17 -8.98
C GLN A 303 8.45 -2.87 -10.45
N SER A 304 7.52 -3.06 -11.39
CA SER A 304 7.76 -2.80 -12.81
C SER A 304 7.69 -1.31 -13.19
N VAL A 305 6.90 -0.50 -12.47
CA VAL A 305 6.60 0.89 -12.87
C VAL A 305 7.20 1.96 -11.95
N LEU A 306 7.16 1.75 -10.62
CA LEU A 306 7.52 2.78 -9.63
C LEU A 306 8.98 3.25 -9.72
N PRO A 307 9.98 2.39 -9.99
CA PRO A 307 11.37 2.83 -10.14
C PRO A 307 11.56 3.85 -11.26
N GLY A 308 10.86 3.67 -12.39
CA GLY A 308 10.89 4.61 -13.53
C GLY A 308 10.18 5.93 -13.24
N LEU A 309 9.27 5.92 -12.26
CA LEU A 309 8.50 7.10 -11.83
C LEU A 309 9.15 7.83 -10.64
N GLY A 310 10.27 7.34 -10.12
CA GLY A 310 10.98 7.93 -8.99
C GLY A 310 10.18 7.89 -7.68
N VAL A 311 9.31 6.89 -7.50
CA VAL A 311 8.55 6.67 -6.27
C VAL A 311 9.32 5.69 -5.38
N ASP A 312 9.65 6.10 -4.16
CA ASP A 312 10.23 5.22 -3.15
C ASP A 312 9.10 4.43 -2.46
N ALA A 313 9.10 3.12 -2.67
CA ALA A 313 8.06 2.21 -2.18
C ALA A 313 8.65 1.12 -1.30
N LEU A 314 8.08 1.01 -0.10
CA LEU A 314 8.36 -0.05 0.85
C LEU A 314 7.36 -1.20 0.62
N ASP A 315 7.77 -2.16 -0.21
CA ASP A 315 7.07 -3.43 -0.42
C ASP A 315 7.30 -4.36 0.79
N LEU A 316 6.27 -4.68 1.56
CA LEU A 316 6.41 -5.50 2.77
C LEU A 316 6.23 -7.00 2.52
N LEU A 317 5.83 -7.44 1.32
CA LEU A 317 5.43 -8.83 1.05
C LEU A 317 6.55 -9.82 1.40
N PHE A 318 7.77 -9.53 0.96
CA PHE A 318 8.91 -10.41 1.21
C PHE A 318 9.16 -10.63 2.71
N VAL A 319 9.19 -9.56 3.50
CA VAL A 319 9.49 -9.68 4.94
C VAL A 319 8.34 -10.35 5.67
N PHE A 320 7.10 -10.08 5.28
CA PHE A 320 5.94 -10.75 5.86
C PHE A 320 5.96 -12.25 5.58
N ARG A 321 6.30 -12.67 4.35
CA ARG A 321 6.51 -14.09 4.02
C ARG A 321 7.60 -14.72 4.87
N GLU A 322 8.76 -14.08 4.96
CA GLU A 322 9.90 -14.59 5.75
C GLU A 322 9.52 -14.76 7.23
N VAL A 323 8.93 -13.73 7.84
CA VAL A 323 8.51 -13.77 9.25
C VAL A 323 7.40 -14.82 9.47
N HIS A 324 6.45 -14.93 8.54
CA HIS A 324 5.37 -15.90 8.65
C HIS A 324 5.86 -17.35 8.56
N HIS A 325 6.74 -17.66 7.60
CA HIS A 325 7.18 -19.04 7.37
C HIS A 325 8.32 -19.47 8.29
N ARG A 326 9.33 -18.60 8.48
CA ARG A 326 10.51 -18.93 9.27
C ARG A 326 10.27 -18.78 10.76
N GLU A 327 9.65 -17.69 11.18
CA GLU A 327 9.40 -17.40 12.60
C GLU A 327 8.04 -17.93 13.09
N ARG A 328 7.18 -18.40 12.18
CA ARG A 328 5.83 -18.92 12.47
C ARG A 328 4.95 -17.89 13.20
N LEU A 329 5.18 -16.61 12.93
CA LEU A 329 4.38 -15.54 13.51
C LEU A 329 3.06 -15.36 12.73
N LYS A 330 1.98 -15.15 13.48
CA LYS A 330 0.70 -14.75 12.91
C LYS A 330 0.69 -13.23 12.82
N LEU A 331 0.56 -12.69 11.62
CA LEU A 331 0.63 -11.25 11.39
C LEU A 331 -0.75 -10.59 11.23
N TYR A 332 -1.82 -11.39 11.12
CA TYR A 332 -3.20 -10.95 10.91
C TYR A 332 -4.14 -11.40 12.02
N ASN A 333 -5.32 -10.79 12.08
CA ASN A 333 -6.40 -11.12 13.02
C ASN A 333 -7.19 -12.39 12.63
N SER A 334 -6.65 -13.17 11.70
CA SER A 334 -7.22 -14.41 11.20
C SER A 334 -7.50 -15.42 12.32
N PRO A 335 -8.65 -16.13 12.31
CA PRO A 335 -9.67 -16.14 11.24
C PRO A 335 -10.77 -15.09 11.39
N LEU A 336 -10.66 -14.16 12.36
CA LEU A 336 -11.75 -13.23 12.66
C LEU A 336 -11.82 -12.08 11.65
N ASP A 337 -10.68 -11.68 11.11
CA ASP A 337 -10.54 -10.51 10.25
C ASP A 337 -9.21 -10.51 9.48
N PHE A 338 -9.19 -9.87 8.31
CA PHE A 338 -8.04 -9.84 7.39
C PHE A 338 -7.04 -8.71 7.68
N HIS A 339 -7.30 -7.83 8.65
CA HIS A 339 -6.36 -6.76 9.00
C HIS A 339 -5.19 -7.32 9.83
N THR A 340 -4.05 -6.62 9.75
CA THR A 340 -2.88 -6.95 10.56
C THR A 340 -3.20 -6.88 12.05
N ASN A 341 -2.74 -7.87 12.82
CA ASN A 341 -2.81 -7.84 14.28
C ASN A 341 -1.70 -6.95 14.86
N ALA A 342 -1.52 -6.96 16.19
CA ALA A 342 -0.48 -6.16 16.85
C ALA A 342 0.95 -6.51 16.40
N GLN A 343 1.23 -7.78 16.08
CA GLN A 343 2.55 -8.21 15.57
C GLN A 343 2.77 -7.72 14.13
N GLY A 344 1.75 -7.87 13.27
CA GLY A 344 1.79 -7.32 11.91
C GLY A 344 2.01 -5.81 11.90
N ASN A 345 1.21 -5.05 12.67
CA ASN A 345 1.37 -3.59 12.82
C ASN A 345 2.75 -3.20 13.35
N THR A 346 3.34 -3.99 14.27
CA THR A 346 4.71 -3.76 14.77
C THR A 346 5.74 -3.90 13.66
N LEU A 347 5.58 -4.91 12.79
CA LEU A 347 6.47 -5.13 11.66
C LEU A 347 6.35 -4.01 10.61
N VAL A 348 5.12 -3.59 10.26
CA VAL A 348 4.87 -2.42 9.40
C VAL A 348 5.58 -1.19 9.99
N ALA A 349 5.29 -0.85 11.24
CA ALA A 349 5.83 0.32 11.91
C ALA A 349 7.36 0.36 11.93
N LYS A 350 8.00 -0.78 12.22
CA LYS A 350 9.46 -0.88 12.26
C LYS A 350 10.07 -0.59 10.89
N LEU A 351 9.58 -1.24 9.84
CA LEU A 351 10.12 -1.12 8.49
C LEU A 351 9.82 0.27 7.89
N THR A 352 8.64 0.82 8.18
CA THR A 352 8.31 2.21 7.83
C THR A 352 9.23 3.20 8.54
N ALA A 353 9.56 2.99 9.81
CA ALA A 353 10.49 3.86 10.55
C ALA A 353 11.88 3.87 9.91
N GLU A 354 12.40 2.70 9.53
CA GLU A 354 13.68 2.59 8.81
C GLU A 354 13.64 3.33 7.47
N SER A 355 12.52 3.23 6.74
CA SER A 355 12.34 3.97 5.48
C SER A 355 12.32 5.48 5.70
N VAL A 356 11.49 5.96 6.63
CA VAL A 356 11.40 7.38 7.00
C VAL A 356 12.76 7.94 7.41
N LEU A 357 13.52 7.22 8.24
CA LEU A 357 14.86 7.64 8.65
C LEU A 357 15.82 7.75 7.45
N ARG A 358 15.82 6.78 6.53
CA ARG A 358 16.63 6.87 5.31
C ARG A 358 16.25 8.10 4.49
N THR A 359 14.96 8.34 4.25
CA THR A 359 14.51 9.50 3.47
C THR A 359 14.88 10.83 4.15
N LEU A 360 14.85 10.88 5.48
CA LEU A 360 15.32 12.05 6.23
C LEU A 360 16.83 12.26 6.05
N SER A 361 17.64 11.20 6.22
CA SER A 361 19.11 11.24 6.14
C SER A 361 19.69 11.53 4.76
N VAL A 362 19.01 11.18 3.66
CA VAL A 362 19.47 11.46 2.28
C VAL A 362 19.64 12.97 2.02
N ARG A 363 19.01 13.86 2.80
CA ARG A 363 19.29 15.30 2.71
C ARG A 363 20.61 15.71 3.39
N ASP A 364 21.16 14.89 4.27
CA ASP A 364 22.37 15.21 5.02
C ASP A 364 23.63 14.65 4.35
N ASP A 365 23.61 13.48 3.69
CA ASP A 365 24.76 12.95 2.94
C ASP A 365 24.35 11.99 1.78
N ALA A 366 24.71 12.35 0.53
CA ALA A 366 24.77 11.53 -0.69
C ALA A 366 23.45 10.90 -1.25
N PRO A 367 23.40 10.55 -2.56
CA PRO A 367 22.22 9.92 -3.18
C PRO A 367 21.91 8.58 -2.51
N PRO A 368 20.62 8.18 -2.43
CA PRO A 368 20.24 6.91 -1.83
C PRO A 368 20.93 5.77 -2.57
N ASP A 369 21.72 4.99 -1.84
CA ASP A 369 22.21 3.70 -2.29
C ASP A 369 21.00 2.76 -2.45
N ARG A 370 20.46 2.71 -3.68
CA ARG A 370 19.30 1.89 -4.07
C ARG A 370 19.57 0.39 -3.98
N ALA A 371 20.75 -0.03 -3.51
CA ALA A 371 21.22 -1.41 -3.54
C ALA A 371 20.98 -2.22 -2.27
N LYS A 372 20.52 -1.62 -1.16
CA LYS A 372 20.30 -2.40 0.08
C LYS A 372 18.91 -3.03 0.11
N GLY A 373 18.88 -4.28 -0.34
CA GLY A 373 17.74 -5.19 -0.21
C GLY A 373 17.36 -5.45 1.25
N PHE A 374 16.26 -6.18 1.41
CA PHE A 374 15.65 -6.52 2.69
C PHE A 374 16.61 -7.35 3.55
N PRO A 375 16.54 -7.24 4.90
CA PRO A 375 17.33 -8.08 5.78
C PRO A 375 17.14 -9.56 5.44
N GLY A 376 18.23 -10.27 5.13
CA GLY A 376 18.19 -11.70 4.75
C GLY A 376 18.00 -11.99 3.25
N SER A 377 17.66 -11.00 2.43
CA SER A 377 17.64 -11.16 0.97
C SER A 377 18.95 -10.70 0.34
N TRP A 378 19.35 -11.36 -0.74
CA TRP A 378 20.44 -10.93 -1.59
C TRP A 378 19.91 -10.51 -2.97
N ARG A 379 20.58 -9.52 -3.55
CA ARG A 379 20.26 -8.97 -4.87
C ARG A 379 21.51 -8.99 -5.72
N VAL A 380 21.42 -9.62 -6.88
CA VAL A 380 22.45 -9.56 -7.92
C VAL A 380 21.88 -8.80 -9.10
N ALA A 381 22.43 -7.62 -9.33
CA ALA A 381 22.19 -6.87 -10.54
C ALA A 381 23.24 -7.25 -11.59
N PHE A 382 22.80 -7.32 -12.84
CA PHE A 382 23.68 -7.61 -13.97
C PHE A 382 23.66 -6.46 -14.97
N ARG A 383 24.82 -6.21 -15.55
CA ARG A 383 25.00 -5.29 -16.69
C ARG A 383 25.73 -6.01 -17.81
N PHE A 384 25.71 -5.46 -19.02
CA PHE A 384 26.58 -5.95 -20.08
C PHE A 384 27.96 -5.29 -19.95
N GLY A 385 29.00 -6.12 -19.84
CA GLY A 385 30.40 -5.74 -19.91
C GLY A 385 30.97 -5.94 -21.31
N ALA A 386 32.31 -5.96 -21.42
CA ALA A 386 33.01 -6.07 -22.70
C ALA A 386 32.85 -7.44 -23.40
N HIS A 387 32.40 -8.48 -22.68
CA HIS A 387 32.35 -9.86 -23.16
C HIS A 387 30.97 -10.51 -23.05
N GLY A 388 29.93 -9.75 -22.71
CA GLY A 388 28.58 -10.25 -22.47
C GLY A 388 28.03 -9.79 -21.12
N LEU A 389 27.07 -10.54 -20.57
CA LEU A 389 26.44 -10.21 -19.30
C LEU A 389 27.41 -10.50 -18.13
N GLU A 390 27.56 -9.56 -17.21
CA GLU A 390 28.36 -9.70 -15.99
C GLU A 390 27.63 -9.08 -14.79
N ALA A 391 28.01 -9.44 -13.58
CA ALA A 391 27.47 -8.79 -12.38
C ALA A 391 27.88 -7.30 -12.38
N ASP A 392 26.93 -6.41 -12.07
CA ASP A 392 27.14 -4.96 -12.01
C ASP A 392 28.18 -4.61 -10.94
N GLN A 393 28.09 -5.29 -9.79
CA GLN A 393 29.02 -5.22 -8.68
C GLN A 393 29.21 -6.61 -8.06
N ALA A 394 30.26 -6.77 -7.25
CA ALA A 394 30.43 -7.98 -6.45
C ALA A 394 29.20 -8.18 -5.54
N PRO A 395 28.59 -9.38 -5.54
CA PRO A 395 27.41 -9.65 -4.72
C PRO A 395 27.70 -9.39 -3.23
N PRO A 396 26.92 -8.56 -2.55
CA PRO A 396 27.23 -8.09 -1.20
C PRO A 396 27.13 -9.18 -0.12
N GLY A 397 26.45 -10.29 -0.38
CA GLY A 397 26.27 -11.40 0.57
C GLY A 397 27.19 -12.60 0.32
N GLY A 398 28.17 -12.48 -0.59
CA GLY A 398 29.12 -13.55 -0.92
C GLY A 398 28.57 -14.56 -1.92
N GLU A 399 27.51 -14.21 -2.65
CA GLU A 399 26.92 -15.05 -3.69
C GLU A 399 27.93 -15.33 -4.80
N ARG A 400 27.93 -16.56 -5.32
CA ARG A 400 28.76 -16.93 -6.46
C ARG A 400 27.97 -16.78 -7.76
N VAL A 401 28.49 -15.98 -8.68
CA VAL A 401 27.89 -15.73 -9.99
C VAL A 401 28.75 -16.39 -11.06
N GLU A 402 28.12 -17.20 -11.91
CA GLU A 402 28.74 -17.85 -13.07
C GLU A 402 27.94 -17.50 -14.31
N VAL A 403 28.60 -16.94 -15.33
CA VAL A 403 27.99 -16.65 -16.62
C VAL A 403 28.68 -17.47 -17.70
N GLN A 404 27.89 -18.16 -18.51
CA GLN A 404 28.35 -18.97 -19.63
C GLN A 404 27.52 -18.64 -20.87
N GLN A 405 28.15 -18.61 -22.05
CA GLN A 405 27.44 -18.41 -23.31
C GLN A 405 27.94 -19.40 -24.37
N SER A 406 27.05 -19.78 -25.29
CA SER A 406 27.40 -20.65 -26.40
C SER A 406 28.34 -19.94 -27.39
N GLN A 407 29.18 -20.71 -28.08
CA GLN A 407 30.08 -20.18 -29.11
C GLN A 407 29.33 -19.58 -30.32
N THR A 408 28.05 -19.92 -30.48
CA THR A 408 27.17 -19.44 -31.54
C THR A 408 26.55 -18.07 -31.24
N LEU A 409 26.69 -17.57 -30.00
CA LEU A 409 26.13 -16.30 -29.57
C LEU A 409 27.17 -15.18 -29.69
N HIS A 410 26.80 -14.10 -30.36
CA HIS A 410 27.68 -12.96 -30.62
C HIS A 410 26.96 -11.65 -30.33
N TRP A 411 27.68 -10.73 -29.71
CA TRP A 411 27.15 -9.45 -29.31
C TRP A 411 27.64 -8.34 -30.25
N GLN A 412 26.72 -7.46 -30.64
CA GLN A 412 26.99 -6.27 -31.45
C GLN A 412 26.63 -5.01 -30.65
N GLY A 413 27.37 -3.93 -30.87
CA GLY A 413 27.10 -2.65 -30.20
C GLY A 413 27.36 -2.68 -28.69
N MET A 414 28.27 -3.52 -28.18
CA MET A 414 28.64 -3.53 -26.75
C MET A 414 29.51 -2.34 -26.36
N ASP A 415 30.28 -1.84 -27.32
CA ASP A 415 31.32 -0.83 -27.26
C ASP A 415 30.80 0.59 -27.57
N THR A 416 29.54 0.72 -27.99
CA THR A 416 28.88 2.01 -28.17
C THR A 416 28.41 2.59 -26.83
N VAL A 417 28.68 3.89 -26.63
CA VAL A 417 28.18 4.69 -25.50
C VAL A 417 26.68 4.92 -25.61
N ASP A 418 26.21 5.23 -26.82
CA ASP A 418 24.82 5.47 -27.16
C ASP A 418 24.40 4.43 -28.22
N GLY A 419 23.41 3.59 -27.91
CA GLY A 419 22.85 2.58 -28.83
C GLY A 419 22.73 1.18 -28.22
N PRO A 420 21.81 0.32 -28.72
CA PRO A 420 21.50 -0.95 -28.08
C PRO A 420 22.62 -1.99 -28.22
N ALA A 421 22.82 -2.81 -27.19
CA ALA A 421 23.60 -4.05 -27.29
C ALA A 421 22.70 -5.17 -27.81
N VAL A 422 23.16 -5.88 -28.85
CA VAL A 422 22.33 -6.83 -29.58
C VAL A 422 23.00 -8.20 -29.65
N ALA A 423 22.33 -9.22 -29.12
CA ALA A 423 22.73 -10.61 -29.26
C ALA A 423 22.21 -11.17 -30.59
N THR A 424 23.14 -11.77 -31.34
CA THR A 424 22.94 -12.34 -32.68
C THR A 424 23.54 -13.74 -32.74
N THR A 425 23.04 -14.57 -33.64
CA THR A 425 23.62 -15.89 -33.93
C THR A 425 24.07 -15.98 -35.39
N TYR A 426 25.24 -16.57 -35.65
CA TYR A 426 25.78 -16.69 -37.02
C TYR A 426 25.34 -17.97 -37.76
N ALA A 427 24.65 -18.89 -37.08
CA ALA A 427 24.24 -20.19 -37.63
C ALA A 427 22.73 -20.42 -37.45
N ASP A 428 22.19 -21.41 -38.16
CA ASP A 428 20.82 -21.92 -37.97
C ASP A 428 20.57 -22.57 -36.59
N VAL A 429 21.53 -22.46 -35.67
CA VAL A 429 21.49 -22.97 -34.31
C VAL A 429 21.21 -21.80 -33.36
N PRO A 430 20.22 -21.93 -32.45
CA PRO A 430 20.00 -20.95 -31.39
C PRO A 430 21.27 -20.72 -30.55
N GLY A 431 21.42 -19.49 -30.04
CA GLY A 431 22.42 -19.15 -29.04
C GLY A 431 21.87 -19.40 -27.65
N GLU A 432 22.75 -19.74 -26.70
CA GLU A 432 22.38 -19.92 -25.30
C GLU A 432 23.24 -19.04 -24.41
N LEU A 433 22.61 -18.36 -23.46
CA LEU A 433 23.27 -17.63 -22.37
C LEU A 433 22.72 -18.18 -21.05
N THR A 434 23.62 -18.59 -20.16
CA THR A 434 23.29 -19.17 -18.87
C THR A 434 23.92 -18.36 -17.75
N VAL A 435 23.11 -17.96 -16.78
CA VAL A 435 23.52 -17.20 -15.60
C VAL A 435 23.14 -18.01 -14.38
N ARG A 436 24.14 -18.51 -13.66
CA ARG A 436 23.94 -19.23 -12.41
C ARG A 436 24.35 -18.36 -11.22
N VAL A 437 23.45 -18.19 -10.27
CA VAL A 437 23.73 -17.53 -8.99
C VAL A 437 23.50 -18.52 -7.87
N THR A 438 24.49 -18.65 -6.99
CA THR A 438 24.42 -19.54 -5.82
C THR A 438 24.54 -18.70 -4.56
N GLY A 439 23.47 -18.71 -3.75
CA GLY A 439 23.42 -18.07 -2.43
C GLY A 439 24.17 -18.89 -1.38
N MET A 440 24.59 -18.20 -0.30
CA MET A 440 25.24 -18.84 0.84
C MET A 440 24.24 -19.62 1.71
N GLU A 441 23.03 -19.07 1.85
CA GLU A 441 21.92 -19.66 2.60
C GLU A 441 20.80 -20.10 1.65
N PRO A 442 19.99 -21.11 2.02
CA PRO A 442 18.78 -21.45 1.27
C PRO A 442 17.80 -20.28 1.24
N SER A 443 17.22 -20.03 0.07
CA SER A 443 16.18 -19.05 -0.19
C SER A 443 14.85 -19.75 -0.47
N THR A 444 13.75 -19.14 -0.06
CA THR A 444 12.38 -19.59 -0.37
C THR A 444 11.70 -18.70 -1.39
N TYR A 445 12.29 -17.55 -1.69
CA TYR A 445 11.74 -16.55 -2.59
C TYR A 445 12.70 -16.24 -3.72
N LEU A 446 12.16 -16.07 -4.93
CA LEU A 446 12.89 -15.65 -6.12
C LEU A 446 12.10 -14.59 -6.89
N GLY A 447 12.66 -13.39 -7.03
CA GLY A 447 12.21 -12.36 -7.97
C GLY A 447 13.20 -12.18 -9.11
N LEU A 448 12.70 -12.10 -10.34
CA LEU A 448 13.49 -11.87 -11.55
C LEU A 448 12.95 -10.69 -12.33
N THR A 449 13.66 -9.56 -12.33
CA THR A 449 13.30 -8.36 -13.12
C THR A 449 14.22 -8.20 -14.32
N LEU A 450 13.64 -7.90 -15.47
CA LEU A 450 14.34 -7.56 -16.71
C LEU A 450 14.07 -6.09 -17.04
N HIS A 451 15.13 -5.29 -17.17
CA HIS A 451 15.04 -3.88 -17.57
C HIS A 451 14.97 -3.78 -19.12
N PRO A 452 14.52 -2.65 -19.71
CA PRO A 452 13.90 -2.66 -21.03
C PRO A 452 14.79 -3.24 -22.13
N ILE A 453 14.26 -4.30 -22.75
CA ILE A 453 14.84 -4.95 -23.92
C ILE A 453 14.15 -4.36 -25.14
N VAL A 454 14.88 -3.53 -25.89
CA VAL A 454 14.41 -2.95 -27.16
C VAL A 454 14.47 -4.00 -28.24
N TYR A 455 13.33 -4.56 -28.52
CA TYR A 455 13.16 -5.50 -29.59
C TYR A 455 13.11 -4.82 -30.96
N ASN A 456 14.05 -5.13 -31.85
CA ASN A 456 13.98 -4.68 -33.25
C ASN A 456 12.86 -5.43 -33.97
N GLU A 457 11.86 -4.71 -34.49
CA GLU A 457 10.65 -5.25 -35.12
C GLU A 457 10.91 -5.99 -36.45
N ALA A 458 12.08 -5.81 -37.07
CA ALA A 458 12.28 -6.20 -38.46
C ALA A 458 12.59 -7.70 -38.68
N VAL A 459 13.33 -8.37 -37.78
CA VAL A 459 13.61 -9.82 -37.82
C VAL A 459 14.02 -10.26 -36.42
N ASN A 460 13.18 -11.01 -35.71
CA ASN A 460 13.53 -11.52 -34.40
C ASN A 460 13.24 -13.02 -34.32
N GLY A 461 14.28 -13.85 -34.17
CA GLY A 461 14.12 -15.31 -34.06
C GLY A 461 13.51 -15.79 -32.75
N GLY A 462 13.01 -14.87 -31.91
CA GLY A 462 12.43 -15.15 -30.60
C GLY A 462 13.46 -15.26 -29.48
N ILE A 463 12.99 -15.08 -28.26
CA ILE A 463 13.74 -15.39 -27.05
C ILE A 463 12.86 -16.18 -26.10
N ARG A 464 13.45 -17.20 -25.49
CA ARG A 464 12.85 -17.96 -24.39
C ARG A 464 13.75 -17.86 -23.18
N ILE A 465 13.17 -17.65 -22.01
CA ILE A 465 13.92 -17.58 -20.75
C ILE A 465 13.36 -18.66 -19.82
N TYR A 466 14.27 -19.45 -19.26
CA TYR A 466 13.98 -20.46 -18.25
C TYR A 466 14.66 -20.11 -16.94
N VAL A 467 13.98 -20.43 -15.84
CA VAL A 467 14.50 -20.39 -14.48
C VAL A 467 14.56 -21.84 -13.98
N GLU A 468 15.75 -22.28 -13.62
CA GLU A 468 16.01 -23.62 -13.11
C GLU A 468 16.57 -23.50 -11.68
N LEU A 469 15.90 -24.14 -10.73
CA LEU A 469 16.28 -24.15 -9.33
C LEU A 469 16.92 -25.49 -8.97
N ASP A 470 17.88 -25.47 -8.05
CA ASP A 470 18.50 -26.70 -7.54
C ASP A 470 17.55 -27.59 -6.72
N ASN A 471 16.36 -27.09 -6.39
CA ASN A 471 15.26 -27.88 -5.84
C ASN A 471 14.51 -28.73 -6.90
N GLY A 472 14.93 -28.67 -8.17
CA GLY A 472 14.37 -29.43 -9.29
C GLY A 472 13.25 -28.73 -10.07
N GLN A 473 12.88 -27.50 -9.72
CA GLN A 473 11.89 -26.73 -10.47
C GLN A 473 12.51 -26.10 -11.72
N VAL A 474 11.79 -26.22 -12.84
CA VAL A 474 12.13 -25.59 -14.12
C VAL A 474 10.90 -24.84 -14.61
N LEU A 475 11.05 -23.54 -14.86
CA LEU A 475 9.98 -22.63 -15.20
C LEU A 475 10.34 -21.84 -16.44
N GLN A 476 9.48 -21.83 -17.46
CA GLN A 476 9.62 -20.91 -18.59
C GLN A 476 8.98 -19.57 -18.22
N VAL A 477 9.79 -18.52 -18.08
CA VAL A 477 9.35 -17.20 -17.61
C VAL A 477 9.18 -16.18 -18.75
N LEU A 478 9.69 -16.49 -19.94
CA LEU A 478 9.45 -15.70 -21.14
C LEU A 478 9.38 -16.60 -22.38
N ASP A 479 8.41 -16.32 -23.25
CA ASP A 479 8.37 -16.80 -24.63
C ASP A 479 7.88 -15.68 -25.55
N ARG A 480 8.74 -15.27 -26.47
CA ARG A 480 8.51 -14.09 -27.31
C ARG A 480 8.01 -14.40 -28.71
N GLU A 481 7.70 -15.66 -29.03
CA GLU A 481 7.02 -15.94 -30.31
C GLU A 481 5.61 -15.27 -30.38
N ASN A 482 5.01 -14.89 -29.23
CA ASN A 482 3.60 -14.46 -29.15
C ASN A 482 3.31 -13.11 -28.43
N SER A 483 4.28 -12.25 -28.10
CA SER A 483 3.95 -10.92 -27.51
C SER A 483 5.08 -9.88 -27.58
N THR A 484 4.71 -8.59 -27.58
CA THR A 484 5.57 -7.40 -27.42
C THR A 484 5.40 -6.79 -26.03
N PRO A 485 6.47 -6.28 -25.39
CA PRO A 485 6.35 -4.90 -24.87
C PRO A 485 7.65 -4.07 -24.85
N GLN A 486 7.46 -2.75 -24.84
CA GLN A 486 8.43 -1.72 -24.42
C GLN A 486 8.33 -1.52 -22.89
N GLY A 487 9.43 -1.59 -22.13
CA GLY A 487 9.49 -1.26 -20.69
C GLY A 487 10.21 -2.28 -19.78
N THR A 488 10.46 -1.92 -18.53
CA THR A 488 10.94 -2.83 -17.45
C THR A 488 9.83 -3.82 -17.08
N ARG A 489 10.18 -5.10 -16.89
CA ARG A 489 9.21 -6.14 -16.53
C ARG A 489 9.77 -7.09 -15.47
N LEU A 490 8.96 -7.40 -14.46
CA LEU A 490 9.19 -8.56 -13.61
C LEU A 490 8.80 -9.83 -14.38
N LEU A 491 9.78 -10.68 -14.68
CA LEU A 491 9.62 -11.94 -15.42
C LEU A 491 9.02 -13.04 -14.55
N CYS A 492 9.42 -13.10 -13.28
CA CYS A 492 8.78 -13.99 -12.32
C CYS A 492 8.92 -13.44 -10.90
N ASP A 493 7.91 -13.75 -10.08
CA ASP A 493 7.91 -13.59 -8.63
C ASP A 493 7.46 -14.93 -8.04
N LEU A 494 8.39 -15.68 -7.50
CA LEU A 494 8.19 -17.08 -7.15
C LEU A 494 8.45 -17.29 -5.67
N PHE A 495 7.58 -18.10 -5.07
CA PHE A 495 7.63 -18.38 -3.65
C PHE A 495 7.47 -19.88 -3.40
N PHE A 496 8.43 -20.45 -2.68
CA PHE A 496 8.63 -21.88 -2.44
C PHE A 496 8.86 -22.17 -0.95
N PRO A 497 7.86 -21.94 -0.09
CA PRO A 497 8.00 -22.06 1.36
C PRO A 497 8.46 -23.46 1.80
N ASP A 498 7.99 -24.50 1.10
CA ASP A 498 8.28 -25.90 1.45
C ASP A 498 9.47 -26.50 0.68
N LYS A 499 10.04 -25.77 -0.28
CA LYS A 499 11.10 -26.25 -1.18
C LYS A 499 12.18 -25.19 -1.38
N PRO A 500 12.96 -24.85 -0.34
CA PRO A 500 14.01 -23.87 -0.46
C PRO A 500 15.06 -24.30 -1.49
N PHE A 501 15.68 -23.32 -2.14
CA PHE A 501 16.71 -23.50 -3.16
C PHE A 501 17.96 -22.69 -2.77
N ARG A 502 19.13 -23.08 -3.26
CA ARG A 502 20.38 -22.29 -3.07
C ARG A 502 20.90 -21.73 -4.37
N ALA A 503 20.70 -22.44 -5.47
CA ALA A 503 21.14 -22.02 -6.78
C ALA A 503 19.96 -21.75 -7.72
N VAL A 504 20.06 -20.64 -8.43
CA VAL A 504 19.18 -20.24 -9.52
C VAL A 504 19.99 -20.21 -10.80
N THR A 505 19.51 -20.91 -11.82
CA THR A 505 20.10 -20.88 -13.16
C THR A 505 19.09 -20.26 -14.12
N LEU A 506 19.44 -19.12 -14.68
CA LEU A 506 18.68 -18.46 -15.73
C LEU A 506 19.25 -18.90 -17.07
N ARG A 507 18.41 -19.48 -17.93
CA ARG A 507 18.81 -19.96 -19.25
C ARG A 507 18.05 -19.20 -20.33
N PHE A 508 18.77 -18.38 -21.09
CA PHE A 508 18.26 -17.59 -22.19
C PHE A 508 18.54 -18.34 -23.50
N VAL A 509 17.49 -18.75 -24.20
CA VAL A 509 17.56 -19.37 -25.52
C VAL A 509 17.19 -18.30 -26.55
N ILE A 510 18.18 -17.90 -27.34
CA ILE A 510 18.11 -16.79 -28.29
C ILE A 510 18.02 -17.39 -29.68
N GLY A 511 16.90 -17.16 -30.36
CA GLY A 511 16.66 -17.72 -31.69
C GLY A 511 17.44 -17.02 -32.79
N LYS A 512 17.20 -17.44 -34.04
CA LYS A 512 17.97 -17.03 -35.21
C LYS A 512 17.97 -15.50 -35.40
N SER A 513 19.05 -14.93 -35.92
CA SER A 513 19.22 -13.48 -36.17
C SER A 513 19.28 -12.64 -34.88
N THR A 514 18.79 -11.40 -34.91
CA THR A 514 18.56 -10.57 -33.72
C THR A 514 17.60 -11.31 -32.79
N GLY A 515 17.95 -11.56 -31.54
CA GLY A 515 17.03 -12.24 -30.60
C GLY A 515 16.86 -11.51 -29.26
N LEU A 516 17.90 -10.78 -28.85
CA LEU A 516 17.95 -10.03 -27.60
C LEU A 516 18.61 -8.68 -27.90
N ALA A 517 17.91 -7.57 -27.70
CA ALA A 517 18.44 -6.23 -27.99
C ALA A 517 18.10 -5.29 -26.83
N VAL A 518 19.08 -4.58 -26.32
CA VAL A 518 19.02 -3.99 -24.97
C VAL A 518 19.34 -2.52 -25.06
N ASP A 519 18.45 -1.65 -24.59
CA ASP A 519 18.67 -0.20 -24.69
C ASP A 519 19.79 0.26 -23.76
N LYS A 520 20.61 1.19 -24.27
CA LYS A 520 21.62 1.92 -23.49
C LYS A 520 21.37 3.42 -23.42
N ALA A 521 20.26 3.92 -24.00
CA ALA A 521 20.03 5.34 -24.22
C ALA A 521 20.09 6.21 -22.95
N LYS A 522 20.67 7.40 -23.11
CA LYS A 522 20.61 8.50 -22.12
C LYS A 522 19.17 8.82 -21.76
N GLY A 523 18.77 8.45 -20.55
CA GLY A 523 17.40 8.59 -20.05
C GLY A 523 16.86 7.31 -19.40
N SER A 524 17.44 6.13 -19.73
CA SER A 524 17.26 4.93 -18.90
C SER A 524 17.89 5.18 -17.54
N THR A 525 17.08 5.17 -16.48
CA THR A 525 17.53 5.42 -15.10
C THR A 525 18.33 4.26 -14.50
N SER A 526 18.60 3.19 -15.26
CA SER A 526 19.29 1.99 -14.80
C SER A 526 20.35 1.52 -15.79
N SER A 527 21.61 1.40 -15.32
CA SER A 527 22.68 0.65 -16.00
C SER A 527 22.47 -0.87 -15.94
N GLN A 528 21.51 -1.32 -15.12
CA GLN A 528 21.23 -2.72 -14.85
C GLN A 528 20.20 -3.25 -15.84
N GLN A 529 20.46 -4.43 -16.36
CA GLN A 529 19.69 -5.06 -17.43
C GLN A 529 18.88 -6.26 -16.95
N LEU A 530 19.35 -6.87 -15.86
CA LEU A 530 18.70 -7.96 -15.19
C LEU A 530 18.93 -7.78 -13.69
N THR A 531 17.91 -8.05 -12.89
CA THR A 531 18.01 -8.05 -11.43
C THR A 531 17.43 -9.36 -10.93
N LEU A 532 18.28 -10.15 -10.29
CA LEU A 532 17.90 -11.34 -9.55
C LEU A 532 17.83 -10.97 -8.07
N ARG A 533 16.73 -11.33 -7.42
CA ARG A 533 16.57 -11.18 -5.98
C ARG A 533 16.13 -12.50 -5.40
N ALA A 534 16.78 -12.94 -4.34
CA ALA A 534 16.36 -14.13 -3.61
C ALA A 534 16.54 -13.93 -2.11
N GLY A 535 15.78 -14.69 -1.33
CA GLY A 535 15.80 -14.62 0.12
C GLY A 535 15.11 -15.80 0.77
#